data_AF-A0A522EKY5-F1
#
_entry.id   AF-A0A522EKY5-F1
#
_cell.length_a   1.000
_cell.length_b   1.000
_cell.length_c   1.000
_cell.angle_alpha   90.00
_cell.angle_beta   90.00
_cell.angle_gamma   90.00
#
_symmetry.space_group_name_H-M   'P 1'
#
loop_
_entity.id
_entity.type
_entity.pdbx_description
1 polymer ?
#
loop_
_entity_poly.entity_id
_entity_poly.type
_entity_poly.pdbx_seq_one_letter_code
_entity_poly.pdbx_strand_id
1 'polypeptide(L)'
;MCKLGCYGLSADAIAGMLLKDPRTIATWQRGVSKKANLFHDLICLSITLTVLFIQMDELWSFLRNKNNTLWVCVGFEADSRFWLNFELGSRTTHTATQRVTRIKDYIGKLSRMMPLKGTTDKLAAYKNALQSVFTGHSDSVYLQIVKKRVKRRLVTVKKCFVKGTENDFKGKTQNTSVLSGLI
;
A
#
# COMPACT_ATOMS: atom_id res chain seq x y z
N MET A 1 -2.99 17.07 19.75
CA MET A 1 -2.26 15.78 19.77
C MET A 1 -2.21 15.13 18.38
N CYS A 2 -3.33 14.66 17.79
CA CYS A 2 -3.29 13.89 16.53
C CYS A 2 -2.62 14.65 15.38
N LYS A 3 -2.97 15.93 15.20
CA LYS A 3 -2.35 16.81 14.19
C LYS A 3 -0.82 16.88 14.33
N LEU A 4 -0.30 16.96 15.56
CA LEU A 4 1.15 16.97 15.83
C LEU A 4 1.79 15.62 15.50
N GLY A 5 1.12 14.51 15.84
CA GLY A 5 1.57 13.17 15.46
C GLY A 5 1.62 12.96 13.94
N CYS A 6 0.66 13.51 13.19
CA CYS A 6 0.66 13.48 11.72
C CYS A 6 1.85 14.22 11.10
N TYR A 7 2.42 15.20 11.79
CA TYR A 7 3.65 15.89 11.37
C TYR A 7 4.94 15.15 11.77
N GLY A 8 4.84 13.94 12.34
CA GLY A 8 6.00 13.12 12.69
C GLY A 8 6.63 13.45 14.05
N LEU A 9 5.97 14.25 14.89
CA LEU A 9 6.47 14.55 16.24
C LEU A 9 6.39 13.30 17.14
N SER A 10 7.45 13.08 17.93
CA SER A 10 7.50 12.00 18.92
C SER A 10 6.50 12.24 20.07
N ALA A 11 6.15 11.17 20.79
CA ALA A 11 5.29 11.28 21.97
C ALA A 11 5.89 12.23 23.03
N ASP A 12 7.21 12.21 23.23
CA ASP A 12 7.91 13.09 24.16
C ASP A 12 7.85 14.56 23.73
N ALA A 13 8.03 14.85 22.43
CA ALA A 13 7.93 16.21 21.92
C ALA A 13 6.51 16.77 22.08
N ILE A 14 5.50 15.96 21.76
CA ILE A 14 4.09 16.33 21.93
C ILE A 14 3.75 16.52 23.42
N ALA A 15 4.26 15.64 24.28
CA ALA A 15 4.09 15.71 25.72
C ALA A 15 4.66 17.01 26.30
N GLY A 16 5.87 17.40 25.87
CA GLY A 16 6.48 18.68 26.22
C GLY A 16 5.64 19.89 25.79
N MET A 17 5.12 19.89 24.56
CA MET A 17 4.27 20.98 24.07
C MET A 17 2.92 21.08 24.80
N LEU A 18 2.34 19.95 25.22
CA LEU A 18 1.02 19.88 25.85
C LEU A 18 1.08 19.86 27.38
N LEU A 19 2.28 19.91 27.97
CA LEU A 19 2.53 19.74 29.40
C LEU A 19 1.82 18.49 29.97
N LYS A 20 2.01 17.36 29.29
CA LYS A 20 1.45 16.04 29.67
C LYS A 20 2.55 15.00 29.85
N ASP A 21 2.20 13.90 30.51
CA ASP A 21 3.08 12.73 30.57
C ASP A 21 3.16 12.04 29.18
N PRO A 22 4.36 11.67 28.69
CA PRO A 22 4.52 10.94 27.42
C PRO A 22 3.72 9.64 27.31
N ARG A 23 3.51 8.92 28.42
CA ARG A 23 2.70 7.70 28.49
C ARG A 23 1.22 8.00 28.23
N THR A 24 0.73 9.16 28.67
CA THR A 24 -0.62 9.63 28.36
C THR A 24 -0.76 9.88 26.85
N ILE A 25 0.20 10.57 26.25
CA ILE A 25 0.22 10.82 24.80
C ILE A 25 0.27 9.50 24.01
N ALA A 26 1.16 8.57 24.38
CA ALA A 26 1.27 7.26 23.74
C ALA A 26 -0.03 6.45 23.85
N THR A 27 -0.71 6.51 25.00
CA THR A 27 -1.99 5.83 25.22
C THR A 27 -3.08 6.41 24.31
N TRP A 28 -3.16 7.74 24.21
CA TRP A 28 -4.12 8.38 23.31
C TRP A 28 -3.82 8.10 21.83
N GLN A 29 -2.55 8.12 21.41
CA GLN A 29 -2.16 7.75 20.05
C GLN A 29 -2.58 6.31 19.72
N ARG A 30 -2.36 5.37 20.64
CA ARG A 30 -2.81 3.97 20.48
C ARG A 30 -4.33 3.88 20.40
N GLY A 31 -5.06 4.62 21.23
CA GLY A 31 -6.52 4.67 21.21
C GLY A 31 -7.08 5.21 19.89
N VAL A 32 -6.49 6.30 19.37
CA VAL A 32 -6.86 6.87 18.07
C VAL A 32 -6.55 5.91 16.93
N SER A 33 -5.37 5.29 16.93
CA SER A 33 -5.00 4.29 15.91
C SER A 33 -5.97 3.12 15.85
N LYS A 34 -6.38 2.56 17.01
CA LYS A 34 -7.39 1.50 17.07
C LYS A 34 -8.73 1.92 16.47
N LYS A 35 -9.23 3.11 16.84
CA LYS A 35 -10.49 3.65 16.32
C LYS A 35 -10.42 3.95 14.82
N ALA A 36 -9.29 4.48 14.35
CA ALA A 36 -9.06 4.77 12.94
C ALA A 36 -9.06 3.48 12.10
N ASN A 37 -8.42 2.41 12.57
CA ASN A 37 -8.44 1.12 11.88
C ASN A 37 -9.87 0.55 11.80
N LEU A 38 -10.62 0.56 12.92
CA LEU A 38 -12.01 0.10 12.92
C LEU A 38 -12.89 0.92 11.98
N PHE A 39 -12.72 2.24 11.97
CA PHE A 39 -13.44 3.12 11.05
C PHE A 39 -13.08 2.82 9.59
N HIS A 40 -11.80 2.64 9.28
CA HIS A 40 -11.33 2.29 7.94
C HIS A 40 -11.92 0.97 7.46
N ASP A 41 -11.85 -0.08 8.29
CA ASP A 41 -12.41 -1.39 7.99
C ASP A 41 -13.92 -1.32 7.79
N LEU A 42 -14.64 -0.61 8.67
CA LEU A 42 -16.07 -0.41 8.55
C LEU A 42 -16.43 0.26 7.21
N ILE A 43 -15.76 1.36 6.85
CA ILE A 43 -16.02 2.08 5.60
C ILE A 43 -15.73 1.19 4.39
N CYS A 44 -14.57 0.52 4.35
CA CYS A 44 -14.17 -0.31 3.23
C CYS A 44 -15.07 -1.53 3.04
N LEU A 45 -15.62 -2.09 4.12
CA LEU A 45 -16.54 -3.24 4.07
C LEU A 45 -18.01 -2.83 3.86
N SER A 46 -18.41 -1.63 4.31
CA SER A 46 -19.81 -1.17 4.23
C SER A 46 -20.15 -0.51 2.90
N ILE A 47 -19.15 0.11 2.24
CA ILE A 47 -19.34 0.74 0.93
C ILE A 47 -18.84 -0.24 -0.12
N THR A 48 -19.65 -0.50 -1.16
CA THR A 48 -19.17 -1.26 -2.31
C THR A 48 -18.15 -0.41 -3.07
N LEU A 49 -16.87 -0.65 -2.82
CA LEU A 49 -15.78 0.03 -3.51
C LEU A 49 -15.66 -0.52 -4.94
N THR A 50 -15.97 0.31 -5.93
CA THR A 50 -15.72 -0.01 -7.33
C THR A 50 -14.28 0.31 -7.67
N VAL A 51 -13.36 -0.59 -7.32
CA VAL A 51 -11.93 -0.45 -7.58
C VAL A 51 -11.57 -1.22 -8.83
N LEU A 52 -11.17 -0.50 -9.88
CA LEU A 52 -10.75 -1.10 -11.16
C LEU A 52 -9.23 -1.10 -11.35
N PHE A 53 -8.51 -0.26 -10.59
CA PHE A 53 -7.06 -0.17 -10.70
C PHE A 53 -6.39 -0.01 -9.33
N ILE A 54 -5.59 -1.00 -8.95
CA ILE A 54 -4.80 -1.02 -7.72
C ILE A 54 -3.33 -0.80 -8.04
N GLN A 55 -2.66 -0.01 -7.21
CA GLN A 55 -1.22 0.06 -7.14
C GLN A 55 -0.75 -0.43 -5.76
N MET A 56 0.28 -1.26 -5.77
CA MET A 56 0.95 -1.74 -4.56
C MET A 56 2.41 -1.28 -4.59
N ASP A 57 2.88 -0.71 -3.48
CA ASP A 57 4.22 -0.16 -3.35
C ASP A 57 4.84 -0.54 -2.00
N GLU A 58 6.15 -0.48 -1.90
CA GLU A 58 6.89 -0.76 -0.66
C GLU A 58 7.95 0.28 -0.37
N LEU A 59 7.97 0.69 0.90
CA LEU A 59 8.99 1.53 1.49
C LEU A 59 9.89 0.67 2.37
N TRP A 60 11.20 0.77 2.15
CA TRP A 60 12.17 0.24 3.10
C TRP A 60 12.32 1.19 4.27
N SER A 61 12.29 0.64 5.49
CA SER A 61 12.49 1.35 6.74
C SER A 61 13.20 0.45 7.74
N PHE A 62 13.33 0.91 8.98
CA PHE A 62 13.93 0.16 10.08
C PHE A 62 13.34 0.58 11.43
N LEU A 63 13.34 -0.33 12.38
CA LEU A 63 12.87 -0.07 13.75
C LEU A 63 14.07 0.05 14.69
N ARG A 64 14.28 1.24 15.27
CA ARG A 64 15.41 1.63 16.13
C ARG A 64 16.77 1.67 15.42
N ASN A 65 17.16 0.61 14.70
CA ASN A 65 18.44 0.54 13.99
C ASN A 65 18.32 -0.19 12.65
N LYS A 66 19.30 0.01 11.76
CA LYS A 66 19.30 -0.54 10.39
C LYS A 66 19.39 -2.06 10.31
N ASN A 67 19.77 -2.74 11.38
CA ASN A 67 19.80 -4.21 11.43
C ASN A 67 18.39 -4.80 11.64
N ASN A 68 17.47 -3.99 12.17
CA ASN A 68 16.07 -4.36 12.32
C ASN A 68 15.25 -3.74 11.18
N THR A 69 15.45 -4.27 9.97
CA THR A 69 14.78 -3.78 8.77
C THR A 69 13.29 -4.05 8.81
N LEU A 70 12.50 -3.09 8.35
CA LEU A 70 11.05 -3.17 8.26
C LEU A 70 10.62 -2.68 6.89
N TRP A 71 9.71 -3.41 6.23
CA TRP A 71 9.07 -2.88 5.05
C TRP A 71 7.68 -2.37 5.39
N VAL A 72 7.40 -1.14 4.98
CA VAL A 72 6.05 -0.59 4.97
C VAL A 72 5.52 -0.84 3.59
N CYS A 73 4.47 -1.62 3.51
CA CYS A 73 3.96 -2.06 2.23
C CYS A 73 2.50 -1.61 2.11
N VAL A 74 2.18 -0.92 1.03
CA VAL A 74 0.93 -0.18 0.88
C VAL A 74 0.19 -0.67 -0.36
N GLY A 75 -1.14 -0.74 -0.28
CA GLY A 75 -2.04 -0.93 -1.40
C GLY A 75 -3.03 0.23 -1.48
N PHE A 76 -3.18 0.82 -2.66
CA PHE A 76 -4.11 1.93 -2.87
C PHE A 76 -4.75 1.89 -4.25
N GLU A 77 -5.92 2.49 -4.37
CA GLU A 77 -6.60 2.70 -5.65
C GLU A 77 -5.88 3.81 -6.43
N ALA A 78 -5.56 3.54 -7.70
CA ALA A 78 -4.61 4.33 -8.45
C ALA A 78 -5.13 5.72 -8.85
N ASP A 79 -6.43 5.87 -9.11
CA ASP A 79 -7.00 7.11 -9.65
C ASP A 79 -7.24 8.14 -8.53
N SER A 80 -7.89 7.73 -7.44
CA SER A 80 -8.19 8.56 -6.27
C SER A 80 -7.08 8.59 -5.22
N ARG A 81 -6.10 7.69 -5.32
CA ARG A 81 -5.08 7.46 -4.29
C ARG A 81 -5.66 7.03 -2.93
N PHE A 82 -6.88 6.48 -2.93
CA PHE A 82 -7.49 5.96 -1.71
C PHE A 82 -6.68 4.77 -1.17
N TRP A 83 -6.23 4.89 0.08
CA TRP A 83 -5.44 3.86 0.75
C TRP A 83 -6.35 2.69 1.10
N LEU A 84 -6.18 1.55 0.44
CA LEU A 84 -6.98 0.35 0.71
C LEU A 84 -6.44 -0.35 1.95
N ASN A 85 -5.14 -0.57 2.01
CA ASN A 85 -4.48 -1.14 3.16
C ASN A 85 -3.01 -0.77 3.27
N PHE A 86 -2.44 -1.01 4.44
CA PHE A 86 -1.01 -1.05 4.66
C PHE A 86 -0.66 -2.20 5.61
N GLU A 87 0.52 -2.77 5.41
CA GLU A 87 1.07 -3.82 6.26
C GLU A 87 2.54 -3.55 6.55
N LEU A 88 2.98 -3.97 7.73
CA LEU A 88 4.37 -3.90 8.17
C LEU A 88 4.92 -5.31 8.22
N GLY A 89 6.07 -5.55 7.60
CA GLY A 89 6.69 -6.87 7.67
C GLY A 89 7.90 -7.05 6.77
N SER A 90 8.34 -8.31 6.65
CA SER A 90 9.39 -8.71 5.72
C SER A 90 8.85 -8.87 4.30
N ARG A 91 9.69 -8.66 3.27
CA ARG A 91 9.33 -8.91 1.86
C ARG A 91 9.27 -10.41 1.55
N THR A 92 8.21 -11.05 2.01
CA THR A 92 7.95 -12.49 1.79
C THR A 92 6.71 -12.71 0.96
N THR A 93 6.59 -13.89 0.35
CA THR A 93 5.35 -14.31 -0.33
C THR A 93 4.16 -14.33 0.60
N HIS A 94 4.35 -14.77 1.85
CA HIS A 94 3.29 -14.78 2.86
C HIS A 94 2.70 -13.39 3.11
N THR A 95 3.56 -12.39 3.34
CA THR A 95 3.14 -10.99 3.53
C THR A 95 2.46 -10.42 2.28
N ALA A 96 2.97 -10.74 1.08
CA ALA A 96 2.33 -10.32 -0.16
C ALA A 96 0.93 -10.95 -0.32
N THR A 97 0.78 -12.24 -0.03
CA THR A 97 -0.50 -12.95 -0.10
C THR A 97 -1.50 -12.40 0.91
N GLN A 98 -1.11 -12.22 2.19
CA GLN A 98 -1.98 -11.63 3.20
C GLN A 98 -2.53 -10.27 2.77
N ARG A 99 -1.65 -9.39 2.25
CA ARG A 99 -2.10 -8.09 1.76
C ARG A 99 -3.11 -8.20 0.63
N VAL A 100 -2.81 -9.01 -0.38
CA VAL A 100 -3.68 -9.16 -1.55
C VAL A 100 -5.04 -9.74 -1.12
N THR A 101 -5.06 -10.67 -0.16
CA THR A 101 -6.31 -11.18 0.45
C THR A 101 -7.12 -10.05 1.07
N ARG A 102 -6.51 -9.21 1.91
CA ARG A 102 -7.24 -8.07 2.51
C ARG A 102 -7.76 -7.08 1.47
N ILE A 103 -6.99 -6.82 0.41
CA ILE A 103 -7.45 -5.97 -0.70
C ILE A 103 -8.68 -6.61 -1.36
N LYS A 104 -8.64 -7.92 -1.62
CA LYS A 104 -9.79 -8.65 -2.17
C LYS A 104 -11.01 -8.59 -1.23
N ASP A 105 -10.82 -8.57 0.08
CA ASP A 105 -11.94 -8.48 1.02
C ASP A 105 -12.65 -7.10 0.94
N TYR A 106 -11.92 -6.03 0.62
CA TYR A 106 -12.48 -4.68 0.45
C TYR A 106 -13.05 -4.41 -0.94
N ILE A 107 -12.46 -5.02 -1.96
CA ILE A 107 -12.95 -4.94 -3.33
C ILE A 107 -14.03 -6.00 -3.43
N GLY A 108 -15.29 -5.58 -3.23
CA GLY A 108 -16.46 -6.47 -3.26
C GLY A 108 -16.60 -7.30 -4.55
N LYS A 109 -17.78 -7.84 -4.84
CA LYS A 109 -17.98 -8.63 -6.08
C LYS A 109 -17.72 -7.75 -7.31
N LEU A 110 -16.50 -7.79 -7.84
CA LEU A 110 -16.07 -7.09 -9.05
C LEU A 110 -17.07 -7.37 -10.17
N SER A 111 -17.53 -6.31 -10.82
CA SER A 111 -18.33 -6.45 -12.04
C SER A 111 -17.48 -7.19 -13.07
N ARG A 112 -18.02 -8.30 -13.61
CA ARG A 112 -17.39 -9.13 -14.65
C ARG A 112 -17.17 -8.38 -15.98
N MET A 113 -17.56 -7.12 -16.07
CA MET A 113 -17.46 -6.33 -17.30
C MET A 113 -16.08 -5.69 -17.52
N MET A 114 -15.29 -5.48 -16.46
CA MET A 114 -13.96 -4.87 -16.58
C MET A 114 -12.91 -5.60 -15.76
N PRO A 115 -11.71 -5.86 -16.33
CA PRO A 115 -10.67 -6.55 -15.61
C PRO A 115 -10.07 -5.67 -14.52
N LEU A 116 -9.80 -6.26 -13.36
CA LEU A 116 -9.04 -5.61 -12.29
C LEU A 116 -7.60 -5.41 -12.75
N LYS A 117 -7.15 -4.16 -12.76
CA LYS A 117 -5.77 -3.80 -13.08
C LYS A 117 -4.94 -3.76 -11.80
N GLY A 118 -3.77 -4.40 -11.82
CA GLY A 118 -2.80 -4.34 -10.73
C GLY A 118 -1.45 -3.83 -11.22
N THR A 119 -0.83 -2.93 -10.46
CA THR A 119 0.58 -2.54 -10.65
C THR A 119 1.40 -2.72 -9.38
N THR A 120 2.63 -3.20 -9.52
CA THR A 120 3.59 -3.26 -8.41
C THR A 120 4.98 -2.79 -8.84
N ASP A 121 5.83 -2.43 -7.87
CA ASP A 121 7.28 -2.40 -8.07
C ASP A 121 7.84 -3.85 -8.09
N LYS A 122 9.14 -4.00 -8.37
CA LYS A 122 9.88 -5.25 -8.59
C LYS A 122 9.92 -6.16 -7.35
N LEU A 123 8.78 -6.78 -7.02
CA LEU A 123 8.67 -7.89 -6.09
C LEU A 123 7.94 -9.06 -6.77
N ALA A 124 8.67 -10.15 -7.01
CA ALA A 124 8.12 -11.36 -7.62
C ALA A 124 6.95 -11.97 -6.81
N ALA A 125 6.96 -11.78 -5.48
CA ALA A 125 5.94 -12.29 -4.59
C ALA A 125 4.51 -11.85 -4.95
N TYR A 126 4.30 -10.63 -5.48
CA TYR A 126 2.96 -10.18 -5.86
C TYR A 126 2.39 -10.93 -7.05
N LYS A 127 3.23 -11.41 -7.98
CA LYS A 127 2.74 -12.23 -9.09
C LYS A 127 2.02 -13.46 -8.53
N ASN A 128 2.69 -14.18 -7.64
CA ASN A 128 2.16 -15.39 -7.03
C ASN A 128 0.96 -15.08 -6.13
N ALA A 129 1.05 -14.02 -5.32
CA ALA A 129 -0.04 -13.59 -4.44
C ALA A 129 -1.32 -13.24 -5.23
N LEU A 130 -1.21 -12.38 -6.25
CA LEU A 130 -2.34 -12.01 -7.11
C LEU A 130 -2.93 -13.21 -7.83
N GLN A 131 -2.09 -14.08 -8.37
CA GLN A 131 -2.55 -15.32 -9.01
C GLN A 131 -3.30 -16.22 -8.03
N SER A 132 -2.79 -16.41 -6.80
CA SER A 132 -3.41 -17.27 -5.80
C SER A 132 -4.73 -16.72 -5.24
N VAL A 133 -4.80 -15.41 -4.98
CA VAL A 133 -5.93 -14.79 -4.27
C VAL A 133 -7.09 -14.52 -5.22
N PHE A 134 -6.79 -14.14 -6.46
CA PHE A 134 -7.78 -13.89 -7.50
C PHE A 134 -8.02 -15.09 -8.42
N THR A 135 -7.60 -16.30 -8.02
CA THR A 135 -7.90 -17.55 -8.75
C THR A 135 -9.41 -17.65 -9.01
N GLY A 136 -9.82 -17.80 -10.27
CA GLY A 136 -11.23 -17.83 -10.68
C GLY A 136 -11.82 -16.50 -11.17
N HIS A 137 -11.12 -15.38 -10.99
CA HIS A 137 -11.43 -14.11 -11.65
C HIS A 137 -10.52 -13.99 -12.88
N SER A 138 -11.01 -14.50 -14.02
CA SER A 138 -10.29 -14.50 -15.31
C SER A 138 -9.81 -13.10 -15.71
N ASP A 139 -10.55 -12.08 -15.28
CA ASP A 139 -10.41 -10.70 -15.75
C ASP A 139 -9.53 -9.91 -14.79
N SER A 140 -8.25 -10.27 -14.73
CA SER A 140 -7.24 -9.50 -14.02
C SER A 140 -6.01 -9.33 -14.89
N VAL A 141 -5.51 -8.11 -14.98
CA VAL A 141 -4.31 -7.76 -15.74
C VAL A 141 -3.29 -7.18 -14.79
N TYR A 142 -2.02 -7.52 -15.02
CA TYR A 142 -0.96 -7.24 -14.07
C TYR A 142 0.31 -6.73 -14.76
N LEU A 143 0.75 -5.56 -14.31
CA LEU A 143 1.93 -4.86 -14.80
C LEU A 143 2.94 -4.70 -13.66
N GLN A 144 4.15 -5.20 -13.87
CA GLN A 144 5.28 -4.91 -13.01
C GLN A 144 6.14 -3.81 -13.58
N ILE A 145 6.56 -2.92 -12.70
CA ILE A 145 7.41 -1.81 -13.04
C ILE A 145 8.79 -2.09 -12.49
N VAL A 146 9.77 -2.11 -13.38
CA VAL A 146 11.17 -2.33 -13.05
C VAL A 146 11.91 -1.02 -13.19
N LYS A 147 12.24 -0.41 -12.05
CA LYS A 147 13.03 0.82 -11.99
C LYS A 147 14.51 0.48 -11.83
N LYS A 148 15.37 1.14 -12.61
CA LYS A 148 16.82 1.15 -12.41
C LYS A 148 17.24 2.54 -11.95
N ARG A 149 17.93 2.61 -10.81
CA ARG A 149 18.49 3.84 -10.27
C ARG A 149 20.01 3.79 -10.26
N VAL A 150 20.67 4.90 -10.59
CA VAL A 150 22.13 5.09 -10.50
C VAL A 150 22.37 6.39 -9.75
N LYS A 151 23.22 6.37 -8.71
CA LYS A 151 23.45 7.54 -7.84
C LYS A 151 22.15 8.20 -7.36
N ARG A 152 21.17 7.37 -6.93
CA ARG A 152 19.81 7.75 -6.50
C ARG A 152 18.89 8.37 -7.57
N ARG A 153 19.40 8.66 -8.77
CA ARG A 153 18.62 9.14 -9.91
C ARG A 153 17.96 7.97 -10.63
N LEU A 154 16.70 8.14 -11.04
CA LEU A 154 16.00 7.18 -11.88
C LEU A 154 16.56 7.24 -13.30
N VAL A 155 17.06 6.12 -13.81
CA VAL A 155 17.71 6.02 -15.12
C VAL A 155 16.86 5.26 -16.12
N THR A 156 16.14 4.24 -15.66
CA THR A 156 15.30 3.45 -16.56
C THR A 156 14.03 3.02 -15.83
N VAL A 157 12.92 3.06 -16.53
CA VAL A 157 11.64 2.47 -16.13
C VAL A 157 11.25 1.48 -17.21
N LYS A 158 11.29 0.18 -16.89
CA LYS A 158 10.86 -0.89 -17.80
C LYS A 158 9.52 -1.43 -17.32
N LYS A 159 8.57 -1.52 -18.24
CA LYS A 159 7.28 -2.17 -18.04
C LYS A 159 7.43 -3.66 -18.32
N CYS A 160 6.92 -4.50 -17.42
CA CYS A 160 6.88 -5.94 -17.55
C CYS A 160 5.43 -6.39 -17.41
N PHE A 161 4.77 -6.68 -18.53
CA PHE A 161 3.40 -7.19 -18.53
C PHE A 161 3.43 -8.66 -18.14
N VAL A 162 3.02 -8.94 -16.90
CA VAL A 162 3.05 -10.30 -16.36
C VAL A 162 1.78 -11.06 -16.73
N LYS A 163 0.64 -10.36 -16.83
CA LYS A 163 -0.63 -10.85 -17.36
C LYS A 163 -1.36 -9.70 -18.08
N GLY A 164 -1.82 -9.93 -19.30
CA GLY A 164 -2.35 -8.87 -20.18
C GLY A 164 -1.26 -8.23 -21.03
N THR A 165 -1.60 -7.11 -21.66
CA THR A 165 -0.84 -6.42 -22.71
C THR A 165 -0.78 -4.92 -22.45
N GLU A 166 -0.04 -4.19 -23.29
CA GLU A 166 0.00 -2.73 -23.22
C GLU A 166 -1.37 -2.07 -23.41
N ASN A 167 -2.25 -2.68 -24.21
CA ASN A 167 -3.60 -2.16 -24.47
C ASN A 167 -4.48 -2.14 -23.22
N ASP A 168 -4.17 -2.96 -22.23
CA ASP A 168 -4.90 -3.03 -20.96
C ASP A 168 -4.52 -1.87 -20.02
N PHE A 169 -3.32 -1.29 -20.20
CA PHE A 169 -2.74 -0.24 -19.36
C PHE A 169 -2.57 1.08 -20.10
N LYS A 170 -3.62 1.58 -20.77
CA LYS A 170 -3.61 2.87 -21.48
C LYS A 170 -3.59 4.08 -20.51
N GLY A 171 -2.94 5.17 -20.91
CA GLY A 171 -2.95 6.47 -20.23
C GLY A 171 -1.79 6.73 -19.24
N LYS A 172 -1.93 7.75 -18.38
CA LYS A 172 -0.94 8.15 -17.35
C LYS A 172 -0.81 7.14 -16.19
N THR A 173 -1.61 6.08 -16.20
CA THR A 173 -1.64 4.92 -15.29
C THR A 173 -0.31 4.15 -15.22
N GLN A 174 0.64 4.49 -16.09
CA GLN A 174 1.94 3.86 -16.24
C GLN A 174 3.07 4.52 -15.42
N ASN A 175 2.83 5.70 -14.82
CA ASN A 175 3.81 6.43 -14.01
C ASN A 175 3.70 6.04 -12.52
N THR A 176 4.83 5.62 -11.95
CA THR A 176 4.82 4.52 -10.98
C THR A 176 5.64 4.81 -9.75
N SER A 177 5.45 5.95 -9.12
CA SER A 177 5.85 6.12 -7.71
C SER A 177 5.07 7.25 -7.08
N VAL A 178 4.21 6.91 -6.11
CA VAL A 178 3.59 7.89 -5.22
C VAL A 178 4.55 8.23 -4.07
N LEU A 179 5.30 7.23 -3.59
CA LEU A 179 6.21 7.40 -2.45
C LEU A 179 7.51 8.16 -2.77
N SER A 180 7.81 8.46 -4.05
CA SER A 180 9.01 9.24 -4.40
C SER A 180 8.88 10.75 -4.15
N GLY A 181 7.68 11.24 -3.83
CA GLY A 181 7.45 12.65 -3.47
C GLY A 181 7.14 12.87 -1.99
N LEU A 182 7.23 11.83 -1.15
CA LEU A 182 6.87 11.83 0.27
C LEU A 182 8.05 11.59 1.21
N ILE A 183 9.28 11.56 0.69
CA ILE A 183 10.54 11.42 1.45
C ILE A 183 11.48 12.56 1.06
#